data_AF-A0A8H6K5M9-F1
#
_entry.id   AF-A0A8H6K5M9-F1
#
_cell.length_a   1.000
_cell.length_b   1.000
_cell.length_c   1.000
_cell.angle_alpha   90.00
_cell.angle_beta   90.00
_cell.angle_gamma   90.00
#
_symmetry.space_group_name_H-M   'P 1'
#
loop_
_entity.id
_entity.type
_entity.pdbx_description
1 polymer ?
#
loop_
_entity_poly.entity_id
_entity_poly.type
_entity_poly.pdbx_seq_one_letter_code
_entity_poly.pdbx_strand_id
1 'polypeptide(L)'
;MEPPFISKHGQVVRKCKIPGTVAFTFDYGPSFYTDYVLNQLAQHNAHATFFLNTTPELSDQRHLGYWETLVRRMAADGHLVGLTTGPSEPGSENKAAEDQQLLEARKRISGILVSHTSSSGPLPMYVRAPKSCTVENGCIERLTVGGQRLVFPGVDLRDTTPGGLNATSPTLLDSLAAADLDKNSFLIQMHDTEKETALGLATLLRSFTDRGFSPVTVGECIGDLDHFMYLQAPQAVEAAEDNGIQIQVSWGESSAHLRLVGFLAIGLLELAAVAALWWATRRYRRIRARNHIAR
;
A
#
# COMPACT_ATOMS: atom_id res chain seq x y z
N MET A 1 22.28 10.55 3.14
CA MET A 1 20.88 10.09 2.99
C MET A 1 20.80 8.70 3.57
N GLU A 2 19.95 8.47 4.57
CA GLU A 2 19.68 7.12 5.06
C GLU A 2 19.01 6.32 3.93
N PRO A 3 19.47 5.09 3.62
CA PRO A 3 18.86 4.29 2.57
C PRO A 3 17.39 4.04 2.90
N PRO A 4 16.49 4.00 1.90
CA PRO A 4 15.10 3.67 2.16
C PRO A 4 15.06 2.33 2.88
N PHE A 5 14.37 2.26 4.03
CA PHE A 5 14.08 0.98 4.65
C PHE A 5 13.18 0.20 3.71
N ILE A 6 13.76 -0.79 3.05
CA ILE A 6 13.03 -1.77 2.26
C ILE A 6 12.66 -2.88 3.25
N SER A 7 11.39 -3.00 3.60
CA SER A 7 10.91 -4.25 4.21
C SER A 7 11.20 -5.36 3.21
N LYS A 8 11.42 -6.58 3.69
CA LYS A 8 11.54 -7.76 2.83
C LYS A 8 10.33 -7.95 1.90
N HIS A 9 9.19 -7.33 2.21
CA HIS A 9 7.92 -7.53 1.53
C HIS A 9 7.31 -6.28 0.89
N GLY A 10 7.80 -5.07 1.22
CA GLY A 10 7.25 -3.83 0.66
C GLY A 10 8.11 -2.61 0.95
N GLN A 11 7.59 -1.43 0.61
CA GLN A 11 8.34 -0.18 0.68
C GLN A 11 7.85 0.69 1.83
N VAL A 12 8.79 1.18 2.65
CA VAL A 12 8.50 2.19 3.66
C VAL A 12 8.84 3.58 3.12
N VAL A 13 7.88 4.50 3.20
CA VAL A 13 7.98 5.86 2.71
C VAL A 13 7.89 6.82 3.90
N ARG A 14 9.00 7.49 4.21
CA ARG A 14 9.06 8.53 5.26
C ARG A 14 9.23 9.93 4.70
N LYS A 15 9.68 10.03 3.45
CA LYS A 15 9.91 11.27 2.71
C LYS A 15 9.84 10.99 1.22
N CYS A 16 9.55 12.03 0.46
CA CYS A 16 9.68 11.97 -0.99
C CYS A 16 11.15 11.80 -1.41
N LYS A 17 11.36 11.14 -2.54
CA LYS A 17 12.69 10.83 -3.08
C LYS A 17 13.08 11.73 -4.24
N ILE A 18 12.11 12.18 -5.02
CA ILE A 18 12.34 13.06 -6.16
C ILE A 18 12.46 14.50 -5.64
N PRO A 19 13.62 15.16 -5.79
CA PRO A 19 13.76 16.58 -5.43
C PRO A 19 12.80 17.47 -6.22
N GLY A 20 12.47 18.63 -5.66
CA GLY A 20 11.55 19.59 -6.30
C GLY A 20 10.09 19.15 -6.25
N THR A 21 9.77 18.05 -5.59
CA THR A 21 8.39 17.57 -5.42
C THR A 21 7.85 17.83 -4.01
N VAL A 22 6.55 18.07 -3.92
CA VAL A 22 5.80 18.08 -2.67
C VAL A 22 4.60 17.14 -2.79
N ALA A 23 4.49 16.19 -1.87
CA ALA A 23 3.32 15.33 -1.75
C ALA A 23 2.40 15.83 -0.65
N PHE A 24 1.29 16.44 -1.04
CA PHE A 24 0.19 16.77 -0.14
C PHE A 24 -0.66 15.54 0.10
N THR A 25 -0.88 15.22 1.37
CA THR A 25 -1.64 14.03 1.76
C THR A 25 -2.77 14.37 2.71
N PHE A 26 -3.92 13.73 2.55
CA PHE A 26 -5.12 13.95 3.36
C PHE A 26 -5.56 12.63 4.00
N ASP A 27 -5.74 12.63 5.33
CA ASP A 27 -6.14 11.44 6.08
C ASP A 27 -7.60 11.51 6.54
N TYR A 28 -8.22 10.34 6.65
CA TYR A 28 -9.56 10.06 7.22
C TYR A 28 -10.77 10.47 6.37
N GLY A 29 -10.61 11.19 5.27
CA GLY A 29 -11.70 11.47 4.33
C GLY A 29 -12.29 10.22 3.63
N PRO A 30 -13.26 10.40 2.74
CA PRO A 30 -13.86 11.68 2.33
C PRO A 30 -14.73 12.31 3.42
N SER A 31 -14.94 13.61 3.31
CA SER A 31 -15.72 14.46 4.20
C SER A 31 -16.50 15.50 3.39
N PHE A 32 -17.35 16.29 4.06
CA PHE A 32 -18.09 17.39 3.43
C PHE A 32 -17.18 18.46 2.80
N TYR A 33 -15.89 18.51 3.15
CA TYR A 33 -14.92 19.44 2.56
C TYR A 33 -14.12 18.84 1.41
N THR A 34 -14.15 17.52 1.20
CA THR A 34 -13.33 16.86 0.20
C THR A 34 -13.61 17.36 -1.22
N ASP A 35 -14.87 17.61 -1.58
CA ASP A 35 -15.20 18.15 -2.90
C ASP A 35 -14.58 19.53 -3.13
N TYR A 36 -14.59 20.38 -2.10
CA TYR A 36 -13.91 21.68 -2.13
C TYR A 36 -12.40 21.50 -2.29
N VAL A 37 -11.79 20.58 -1.54
CA VAL A 37 -10.36 20.25 -1.64
C VAL A 37 -9.99 19.79 -3.06
N LEU A 38 -10.77 18.89 -3.66
CA LEU A 38 -10.57 18.42 -5.04
C LEU A 38 -10.66 19.57 -6.05
N ASN A 39 -11.62 20.49 -5.87
CA ASN A 39 -11.73 21.69 -6.70
C ASN A 39 -10.49 22.59 -6.58
N GLN A 40 -9.95 22.79 -5.37
CA GLN A 40 -8.74 23.58 -5.17
C GLN A 40 -7.52 22.91 -5.82
N LEU A 41 -7.35 21.59 -5.68
CA LEU A 41 -6.27 20.85 -6.32
C LEU A 41 -6.33 20.99 -7.85
N ALA A 42 -7.52 20.81 -8.44
CA ALA A 42 -7.72 20.97 -9.88
C ALA A 42 -7.40 22.40 -10.38
N GLN A 43 -7.85 23.43 -9.66
CA GLN A 43 -7.55 24.84 -10.00
C GLN A 43 -6.06 25.17 -9.97
N HIS A 44 -5.28 24.43 -9.19
CA HIS A 44 -3.84 24.59 -9.05
C HIS A 44 -3.02 23.57 -9.85
N ASN A 45 -3.67 22.75 -10.70
CA ASN A 45 -3.04 21.66 -11.46
C ASN A 45 -2.15 20.77 -10.56
N ALA A 46 -2.67 20.46 -9.38
CA ALA A 46 -1.96 19.74 -8.32
C ALA A 46 -2.53 18.33 -8.16
N HIS A 47 -1.66 17.34 -8.01
CA HIS A 47 -2.07 16.01 -7.56
C HIS A 47 -1.77 15.82 -6.07
N ALA A 48 -2.61 15.03 -5.40
CA ALA A 48 -2.49 14.73 -3.98
C ALA A 48 -2.70 13.24 -3.69
N THR A 49 -2.56 12.85 -2.43
CA THR A 49 -2.84 11.49 -1.98
C THR A 49 -3.85 11.47 -0.83
N PHE A 50 -4.93 10.73 -0.99
CA PHE A 50 -6.00 10.61 0.00
C PHE A 50 -5.93 9.24 0.67
N PHE A 51 -5.67 9.20 1.97
CA PHE A 51 -5.71 7.98 2.78
C PHE A 51 -7.07 7.87 3.46
N LEU A 52 -7.97 7.14 2.81
CA LEU A 52 -9.35 7.04 3.23
C LEU A 52 -9.48 6.16 4.47
N ASN A 53 -10.44 6.48 5.33
CA ASN A 53 -10.68 5.69 6.53
C ASN A 53 -11.12 4.26 6.16
N THR A 54 -10.74 3.27 6.98
CA THR A 54 -11.12 1.87 6.79
C THR A 54 -12.51 1.54 7.34
N THR A 55 -13.14 2.50 8.03
CA THR A 55 -14.48 2.38 8.59
C THR A 55 -15.55 2.16 7.51
N PRO A 56 -16.68 1.54 7.86
CA PRO A 56 -17.77 1.25 6.92
C PRO A 56 -18.57 2.49 6.50
N GLU A 57 -18.25 3.68 7.02
CA GLU A 57 -18.94 4.95 6.71
C GLU A 57 -18.94 5.28 5.20
N LEU A 58 -17.91 4.86 4.48
CA LEU A 58 -17.84 4.98 3.01
C LEU A 58 -19.01 4.30 2.28
N SER A 59 -19.58 3.25 2.89
CA SER A 59 -20.72 2.47 2.37
C SER A 59 -22.03 2.76 3.11
N ASP A 60 -22.05 3.80 3.95
CA ASP A 60 -23.25 4.15 4.69
C ASP A 60 -24.31 4.73 3.74
N GLN A 61 -25.44 4.03 3.64
CA GLN A 61 -26.57 4.38 2.80
C GLN A 61 -27.14 5.77 3.12
N ARG A 62 -26.91 6.31 4.33
CA ARG A 62 -27.28 7.68 4.71
C ARG A 62 -26.64 8.75 3.83
N HIS A 63 -25.54 8.43 3.16
CA HIS A 63 -24.84 9.34 2.25
C HIS A 63 -25.16 9.11 0.76
N LEU A 64 -26.11 8.22 0.44
CA LEU A 64 -26.63 7.97 -0.93
C LEU A 64 -25.54 7.80 -2.01
N GLY A 65 -24.39 7.22 -1.66
CA GLY A 65 -23.27 7.03 -2.58
C GLY A 65 -22.44 8.29 -2.87
N TYR A 66 -22.70 9.44 -2.22
CA TYR A 66 -21.94 10.68 -2.41
C TYR A 66 -20.44 10.47 -2.17
N TRP A 67 -20.04 9.79 -1.10
CA TRP A 67 -18.63 9.48 -0.85
C TRP A 67 -18.00 8.63 -1.95
N GLU A 68 -18.73 7.68 -2.52
CA GLU A 68 -18.24 6.90 -3.67
C GLU A 68 -17.98 7.80 -4.88
N THR A 69 -18.82 8.81 -5.12
CA THR A 69 -18.59 9.77 -6.21
C THR A 69 -17.31 10.56 -6.01
N LEU A 70 -16.98 10.96 -4.77
CA LEU A 70 -15.73 11.65 -4.47
C LEU A 70 -14.51 10.73 -4.63
N VAL A 71 -14.62 9.45 -4.26
CA VAL A 71 -13.54 8.46 -4.48
C VAL A 71 -13.30 8.25 -5.98
N ARG A 72 -14.36 8.11 -6.79
CA ARG A 72 -14.22 8.02 -8.26
C ARG A 72 -13.58 9.28 -8.82
N ARG A 73 -13.99 10.45 -8.33
CA ARG A 73 -13.41 11.74 -8.72
C ARG A 73 -11.93 11.84 -8.37
N MET A 74 -11.51 11.42 -7.16
CA MET A 74 -10.09 11.39 -6.79
C MET A 74 -9.25 10.65 -7.84
N ALA A 75 -9.68 9.44 -8.21
CA ALA A 75 -8.96 8.65 -9.21
C ALA A 75 -9.02 9.27 -10.61
N ALA A 76 -10.18 9.82 -11.02
CA ALA A 76 -10.34 10.45 -12.33
C ALA A 76 -9.52 11.74 -12.48
N ASP A 77 -9.36 12.50 -11.40
CA ASP A 77 -8.58 13.75 -11.34
C ASP A 77 -7.06 13.47 -11.14
N GLY A 78 -6.62 12.22 -11.24
CA GLY A 78 -5.20 11.83 -11.18
C GLY A 78 -4.61 11.77 -9.76
N HIS A 79 -5.45 11.78 -8.72
CA HIS A 79 -4.98 11.64 -7.35
C HIS A 79 -4.76 10.18 -6.94
N LEU A 80 -3.87 9.97 -5.98
CA LEU A 80 -3.63 8.64 -5.43
C LEU A 80 -4.63 8.37 -4.29
N VAL A 81 -5.29 7.22 -4.36
CA VAL A 81 -6.18 6.73 -3.30
C VAL A 81 -5.48 5.61 -2.51
N GLY A 82 -5.21 5.89 -1.23
CA GLY A 82 -4.69 4.95 -0.25
C GLY A 82 -5.68 4.75 0.90
N LEU A 83 -5.25 4.03 1.93
CA LEU A 83 -6.05 3.75 3.12
C LEU A 83 -5.29 4.09 4.39
N THR A 84 -5.99 4.58 5.41
CA THR A 84 -5.44 4.73 6.76
C THR A 84 -5.94 3.62 7.66
N THR A 85 -5.06 3.06 8.50
CA THR A 85 -5.42 1.96 9.44
C THR A 85 -6.23 2.45 10.65
N GLY A 86 -6.90 3.60 10.54
CA GLY A 86 -7.63 4.26 11.62
C GLY A 86 -6.71 4.84 12.71
N PRO A 87 -7.27 5.58 13.67
CA PRO A 87 -6.54 6.14 14.82
C PRO A 87 -6.16 5.10 15.89
N SER A 88 -6.35 3.80 15.62
CA SER A 88 -6.05 2.72 16.58
C SER A 88 -4.65 2.89 17.17
N GLU A 89 -4.64 3.21 18.46
CA GLU A 89 -3.45 3.57 19.22
C GLU A 89 -2.42 2.42 19.27
N PRO A 90 -1.15 2.73 19.56
CA PRO A 90 -0.20 1.72 20.03
C PRO A 90 -0.84 0.80 21.09
N GLY A 91 -1.12 -0.45 20.73
CA GLY A 91 -1.63 -1.45 21.67
C GLY A 91 -3.04 -1.98 21.42
N SER A 92 -3.68 -1.66 20.28
CA SER A 92 -4.88 -2.40 19.84
C SER A 92 -4.61 -3.92 19.89
N GLU A 93 -5.28 -4.59 20.82
CA GLU A 93 -5.03 -6.01 21.13
C GLU A 93 -5.46 -6.93 19.99
N ASN A 94 -6.23 -6.43 19.01
CA ASN A 94 -6.80 -7.23 17.93
C ASN A 94 -6.32 -6.81 16.53
N LYS A 95 -5.02 -7.03 16.29
CA LYS A 95 -4.37 -6.82 14.97
C LYS A 95 -5.08 -7.53 13.82
N ALA A 96 -5.67 -8.70 14.07
CA ALA A 96 -6.40 -9.46 13.06
C ALA A 96 -7.68 -8.76 12.59
N ALA A 97 -8.40 -8.11 13.51
CA ALA A 97 -9.58 -7.31 13.14
C ALA A 97 -9.20 -6.09 12.31
N GLU A 98 -8.09 -5.42 12.63
CA GLU A 98 -7.59 -4.29 11.83
C GLU A 98 -7.18 -4.72 10.40
N ASP A 99 -6.48 -5.84 10.29
CA ASP A 99 -6.05 -6.38 8.99
C ASP A 99 -7.28 -6.75 8.13
N GLN A 100 -8.32 -7.31 8.76
CA GLN A 100 -9.59 -7.61 8.11
C GLN A 100 -10.31 -6.32 7.66
N GLN A 101 -10.38 -5.29 8.51
CA GLN A 101 -10.97 -4.00 8.15
C GLN A 101 -10.23 -3.34 6.99
N LEU A 102 -8.89 -3.39 7.00
CA LEU A 102 -8.07 -2.88 5.91
C LEU A 102 -8.35 -3.64 4.60
N LEU A 103 -8.43 -4.98 4.66
CA LEU A 103 -8.76 -5.80 3.48
C LEU A 103 -10.16 -5.49 2.93
N GLU A 104 -11.16 -5.35 3.80
CA GLU A 104 -12.53 -5.01 3.41
C GLU A 104 -12.60 -3.61 2.79
N ALA A 105 -11.92 -2.63 3.38
CA ALA A 105 -11.84 -1.28 2.80
C ALA A 105 -11.17 -1.29 1.41
N ARG A 106 -10.10 -2.08 1.21
CA ARG A 106 -9.46 -2.23 -0.12
C ARG A 106 -10.43 -2.77 -1.16
N LYS A 107 -11.20 -3.82 -0.80
CA LYS A 107 -12.21 -4.41 -1.69
C LYS A 107 -13.34 -3.41 -1.98
N ARG A 108 -13.78 -2.65 -0.98
CA ARG A 108 -14.81 -1.61 -1.14
C ARG A 108 -14.35 -0.52 -2.12
N ILE A 109 -13.16 0.05 -1.92
CA ILE A 109 -12.61 1.07 -2.83
C ILE A 109 -12.40 0.49 -4.23
N SER A 110 -11.88 -0.74 -4.34
CA SER A 110 -11.76 -1.43 -5.64
C SER A 110 -13.11 -1.57 -6.33
N GLY A 111 -14.18 -1.95 -5.62
CA GLY A 111 -15.53 -2.00 -6.16
C GLY A 111 -16.06 -0.64 -6.64
N ILE A 112 -15.77 0.44 -5.89
CA ILE A 112 -16.15 1.81 -6.29
C ILE A 112 -15.44 2.25 -7.58
N LEU A 113 -14.18 1.84 -7.74
CA LEU A 113 -13.31 2.18 -8.87
C LEU A 113 -13.44 1.20 -10.05
N VAL A 114 -14.40 0.27 -10.02
CA VAL A 114 -14.77 -0.53 -11.21
C VAL A 114 -15.10 0.42 -12.35
N SER A 115 -14.56 0.10 -13.52
CA SER A 115 -14.75 0.88 -14.75
C SER A 115 -15.32 0.00 -15.85
N HIS A 116 -15.78 0.61 -16.94
CA HIS A 116 -16.27 -0.14 -18.11
C HIS A 116 -15.20 -1.05 -18.74
N THR A 117 -13.92 -0.84 -18.43
CA THR A 117 -12.80 -1.60 -18.99
C THR A 117 -12.26 -2.68 -18.03
N SER A 118 -12.77 -2.76 -16.79
CA SER A 118 -12.38 -3.79 -15.84
C SER A 118 -13.52 -4.16 -14.90
N SER A 119 -13.96 -5.42 -14.94
CA SER A 119 -14.96 -5.97 -14.01
C SER A 119 -14.47 -6.00 -12.57
N SER A 120 -13.14 -5.93 -12.37
CA SER A 120 -12.48 -5.85 -11.08
C SER A 120 -11.71 -4.53 -11.02
N GLY A 121 -12.18 -3.56 -10.24
CA GLY A 121 -11.51 -2.26 -10.13
C GLY A 121 -10.13 -2.34 -9.46
N PRO A 122 -9.31 -1.29 -9.59
CA PRO A 122 -7.96 -1.24 -9.03
C PRO A 122 -7.94 -1.41 -7.49
N LEU A 123 -7.00 -2.19 -6.96
CA LEU A 123 -6.81 -2.39 -5.51
C LEU A 123 -5.80 -1.40 -4.93
N PRO A 124 -6.19 -0.50 -4.00
CA PRO A 124 -5.25 0.43 -3.35
C PRO A 124 -4.05 -0.29 -2.72
N MET A 125 -2.84 0.21 -2.97
CA MET A 125 -1.58 -0.34 -2.45
C MET A 125 -0.86 0.54 -1.43
N TYR A 126 -1.36 1.74 -1.17
CA TYR A 126 -0.76 2.70 -0.26
C TYR A 126 -1.51 2.69 1.07
N VAL A 127 -0.76 2.56 2.17
CA VAL A 127 -1.29 2.51 3.53
C VAL A 127 -0.61 3.57 4.38
N ARG A 128 -1.38 4.41 5.08
CA ARG A 128 -0.87 5.34 6.07
C ARG A 128 -0.46 4.57 7.32
N ALA A 129 0.79 4.74 7.75
CA ALA A 129 1.29 4.14 8.97
C ALA A 129 0.74 4.88 10.20
N PRO A 130 0.33 4.16 11.25
CA PRO A 130 0.15 4.75 12.58
C PRO A 130 1.45 5.42 13.06
N LYS A 131 1.34 6.53 13.83
CA LYS A 131 2.52 7.18 14.44
C LYS A 131 3.33 6.19 15.31
N SER A 132 2.67 5.19 15.90
CA SER A 132 3.27 4.12 16.71
C SER A 132 3.90 2.96 15.92
N CYS A 133 3.84 2.97 14.58
CA CYS A 133 4.30 1.86 13.77
C CYS A 133 5.84 1.73 13.81
N THR A 134 6.36 0.60 14.27
CA THR A 134 7.81 0.35 14.32
C THR A 134 8.17 -1.05 13.81
N VAL A 135 9.47 -1.34 13.75
CA VAL A 135 9.96 -2.69 13.45
C VAL A 135 9.73 -3.61 14.64
N GLU A 136 9.98 -3.11 15.86
CA GLU A 136 9.94 -3.87 17.12
C GLU A 136 8.53 -4.40 17.43
N ASN A 137 7.49 -3.63 17.13
CA ASN A 137 6.10 -4.07 17.34
C ASN A 137 5.52 -4.87 16.16
N GLY A 138 6.34 -5.15 15.13
CA GLY A 138 5.98 -5.90 13.93
C GLY A 138 5.03 -5.16 12.99
N CYS A 139 4.74 -3.88 13.23
CA CYS A 139 3.77 -3.12 12.44
C CYS A 139 4.23 -2.97 10.98
N ILE A 140 5.50 -2.62 10.76
CA ILE A 140 6.02 -2.41 9.41
C ILE A 140 5.85 -3.68 8.58
N GLU A 141 6.31 -4.82 9.09
CA GLU A 141 6.24 -6.09 8.36
C GLU A 141 4.79 -6.51 8.07
N ARG A 142 3.91 -6.39 9.07
CA ARG A 142 2.47 -6.71 8.93
C ARG A 142 1.83 -5.89 7.80
N LEU A 143 2.08 -4.58 7.77
CA LEU A 143 1.43 -3.70 6.81
C LEU A 143 2.08 -3.71 5.43
N THR A 144 3.28 -4.27 5.27
CA THR A 144 3.96 -4.39 3.97
C THR A 144 3.93 -5.79 3.37
N VAL A 145 3.48 -6.83 4.11
CA VAL A 145 3.60 -8.24 3.71
C VAL A 145 2.99 -8.56 2.32
N GLY A 146 1.95 -7.82 1.93
CA GLY A 146 1.26 -7.97 0.66
C GLY A 146 1.77 -7.04 -0.45
N GLY A 147 2.98 -6.48 -0.32
CA GLY A 147 3.55 -5.56 -1.31
C GLY A 147 3.08 -4.11 -1.18
N GLN A 148 2.36 -3.77 -0.10
CA GLN A 148 1.89 -2.40 0.13
C GLN A 148 3.05 -1.44 0.41
N ARG A 149 2.80 -0.17 0.08
CA ARG A 149 3.66 0.95 0.45
C ARG A 149 3.15 1.56 1.73
N LEU A 150 3.97 1.48 2.76
CA LEU A 150 3.66 2.02 4.07
C LEU A 150 4.19 3.45 4.15
N VAL A 151 3.29 4.43 4.11
CA VAL A 151 3.60 5.85 4.14
C VAL A 151 3.46 6.38 5.56
N PHE A 152 4.57 6.80 6.15
CA PHE A 152 4.56 7.43 7.45
C PHE A 152 4.01 8.87 7.37
N PRO A 153 3.43 9.36 8.47
CA PRO A 153 3.09 10.77 8.60
C PRO A 153 4.26 11.68 8.24
N GLY A 154 4.00 12.64 7.36
CA GLY A 154 4.95 13.69 6.99
C GLY A 154 4.96 14.82 8.02
N VAL A 155 5.20 16.04 7.55
CA VAL A 155 5.03 17.24 8.38
C VAL A 155 3.54 17.45 8.66
N ASP A 156 3.12 17.30 9.92
CA ASP A 156 1.74 17.56 10.37
C ASP A 156 1.55 19.06 10.63
N LEU A 157 0.63 19.68 9.91
CA LEU A 157 0.38 21.11 10.03
C LEU A 157 -0.36 21.50 11.32
N ARG A 158 -1.05 20.54 11.97
CA ARG A 158 -1.74 20.77 13.26
C ARG A 158 -0.77 20.80 14.43
N ASP A 159 0.30 19.99 14.39
CA ASP A 159 1.31 19.91 15.45
C ASP A 159 2.07 21.25 15.64
N THR A 160 1.89 22.21 14.71
CA THR A 160 2.57 23.52 14.76
C THR A 160 1.74 24.69 15.30
N THR A 161 0.43 24.51 15.58
CA THR A 161 -0.42 25.61 16.09
C THR A 161 -1.64 25.13 16.91
N PRO A 162 -1.89 25.69 18.12
CA PRO A 162 -3.18 25.59 18.78
C PRO A 162 -4.24 26.39 18.00
N GLY A 163 -5.31 25.75 17.52
CA GLY A 163 -6.46 26.45 16.90
C GLY A 163 -6.70 26.22 15.40
N GLY A 164 -6.06 25.23 14.79
CA GLY A 164 -6.34 24.82 13.41
C GLY A 164 -5.24 25.18 12.43
N LEU A 165 -5.46 24.82 11.16
CA LEU A 165 -4.46 24.90 10.11
C LEU A 165 -4.07 26.35 9.82
N ASN A 166 -2.80 26.64 10.06
CA ASN A 166 -2.21 27.83 9.53
C ASN A 166 -1.49 27.46 8.23
N ALA A 167 -1.99 27.94 7.09
CA ALA A 167 -1.20 27.98 5.85
C ALA A 167 0.13 28.75 6.03
N THR A 168 0.32 29.39 7.19
CA THR A 168 1.54 30.02 7.66
C THR A 168 2.18 29.31 8.86
N SER A 169 2.19 27.97 8.92
CA SER A 169 3.08 27.25 9.85
C SER A 169 4.50 27.81 9.68
N PRO A 170 5.04 28.56 10.66
CA PRO A 170 6.29 29.30 10.45
C PRO A 170 7.42 28.32 10.16
N THR A 171 7.46 27.20 10.88
CA THR A 171 8.46 26.14 10.68
C THR A 171 8.43 25.56 9.27
N LEU A 172 7.24 25.32 8.70
CA LEU A 172 7.14 24.82 7.33
C LEU A 172 7.55 25.87 6.32
N LEU A 173 7.05 27.10 6.47
CA LEU A 173 7.36 28.19 5.55
C LEU A 173 8.85 28.57 5.60
N ASP A 174 9.47 28.54 6.77
CA ASP A 174 10.91 28.75 6.95
C ASP A 174 11.71 27.62 6.29
N SER A 175 11.27 26.37 6.48
CA SER A 175 11.89 25.21 5.81
C SER A 175 11.76 25.32 4.28
N LEU A 176 10.60 25.75 3.79
CA LEU A 176 10.34 25.97 2.37
C LEU A 176 11.14 27.14 1.81
N ALA A 177 11.29 28.23 2.57
CA ALA A 177 12.09 29.39 2.20
C ALA A 177 13.59 29.05 2.12
N ALA A 178 14.07 28.16 2.98
CA ALA A 178 15.44 27.67 2.98
C ALA A 178 15.69 26.51 1.99
N ALA A 179 14.65 25.93 1.39
CA ALA A 179 14.76 24.75 0.55
C ALA A 179 15.48 25.02 -0.80
N ASP A 180 16.22 24.03 -1.27
CA ASP A 180 16.83 23.97 -2.59
C ASP A 180 16.06 22.94 -3.44
N LEU A 181 15.56 23.35 -4.60
CA LEU A 181 14.75 22.50 -5.48
C LEU A 181 15.48 21.23 -5.89
N ASP A 182 16.80 21.27 -6.05
CA ASP A 182 17.58 20.12 -6.50
C ASP A 182 17.89 19.13 -5.38
N LYS A 183 17.60 19.49 -4.12
CA LYS A 183 17.98 18.70 -2.94
C LYS A 183 16.82 18.35 -2.03
N ASN A 184 15.79 19.19 -2.00
CA ASN A 184 14.70 19.09 -1.05
C ASN A 184 13.43 18.57 -1.71
N SER A 185 12.63 17.91 -0.90
CA SER A 185 11.29 17.42 -1.23
C SER A 185 10.48 17.40 0.06
N PHE A 186 9.15 17.39 -0.07
CA PHE A 186 8.26 17.51 1.08
C PHE A 186 7.18 16.43 1.05
N LEU A 187 6.87 15.89 2.22
CA LEU A 187 5.70 15.04 2.46
C LEU A 187 4.87 15.73 3.54
N ILE A 188 3.67 16.19 3.20
CA ILE A 188 2.84 17.02 4.07
C ILE A 188 1.60 16.23 4.48
N GLN A 189 1.36 16.11 5.78
CA GLN A 189 0.15 15.49 6.34
C GLN A 189 -0.89 16.56 6.65
N MET A 190 -2.10 16.33 6.13
CA MET A 190 -3.29 17.13 6.37
C MET A 190 -4.50 16.22 6.55
N HIS A 191 -5.66 16.82 6.82
CA HIS A 191 -6.90 16.11 7.07
C HIS A 191 -8.02 16.85 6.35
N ASP A 192 -8.57 16.29 5.28
CA ASP A 192 -9.68 16.91 4.55
C ASP A 192 -11.00 16.85 5.33
N THR A 193 -11.00 16.30 6.55
CA THR A 193 -12.09 16.39 7.53
C THR A 193 -12.15 17.74 8.24
N GLU A 194 -11.08 18.55 8.19
CA GLU A 194 -10.98 19.82 8.89
C GLU A 194 -11.26 21.00 7.94
N LYS A 195 -12.12 21.92 8.39
CA LYS A 195 -12.52 23.10 7.61
C LYS A 195 -11.33 23.99 7.26
N GLU A 196 -10.46 24.20 8.24
CA GLU A 196 -9.28 25.07 8.12
C GLU A 196 -8.28 24.50 7.11
N THR A 197 -8.18 23.15 7.01
CA THR A 197 -7.41 22.51 5.93
C THR A 197 -7.94 22.92 4.57
N ALA A 198 -9.24 22.72 4.36
CA ALA A 198 -9.85 22.96 3.07
C ALA A 198 -9.69 24.42 2.64
N LEU A 199 -9.98 25.36 3.55
CA LEU A 199 -9.88 26.80 3.26
C LEU A 199 -8.44 27.30 3.08
N GLY A 200 -7.47 26.71 3.78
CA GLY A 200 -6.06 27.11 3.71
C GLY A 200 -5.29 26.52 2.52
N LEU A 201 -5.81 25.47 1.89
CA LEU A 201 -5.09 24.67 0.89
C LEU A 201 -4.57 25.49 -0.29
N ALA A 202 -5.39 26.39 -0.85
CA ALA A 202 -5.01 27.21 -2.00
C ALA A 202 -3.76 28.07 -1.73
N THR A 203 -3.69 28.65 -0.54
CA THR A 203 -2.54 29.46 -0.13
C THR A 203 -1.30 28.59 0.05
N LEU A 204 -1.46 27.41 0.64
CA LEU A 204 -0.33 26.49 0.81
C LEU A 204 0.20 25.98 -0.54
N LEU A 205 -0.67 25.59 -1.46
CA LEU A 205 -0.29 25.18 -2.82
C LEU A 205 0.54 26.28 -3.50
N ARG A 206 0.05 27.53 -3.47
CA ARG A 206 0.78 28.68 -4.03
C ARG A 206 2.16 28.86 -3.41
N SER A 207 2.30 28.79 -2.08
CA SER A 207 3.59 28.93 -1.42
C SER A 207 4.65 27.96 -1.96
N PHE A 208 4.24 26.72 -2.26
CA PHE A 208 5.14 25.71 -2.85
C PHE A 208 5.40 25.95 -4.34
N THR A 209 4.36 26.23 -5.13
CA THR A 209 4.51 26.44 -6.58
C THR A 209 5.30 27.70 -6.90
N ASP A 210 5.14 28.77 -6.12
CA ASP A 210 5.90 30.02 -6.26
C ASP A 210 7.40 29.81 -5.99
N ARG A 211 7.74 28.79 -5.20
CA ARG A 211 9.11 28.33 -4.95
C ARG A 211 9.60 27.30 -5.97
N GLY A 212 8.77 26.94 -6.95
CA GLY A 212 9.10 25.99 -8.03
C GLY A 212 8.87 24.52 -7.69
N PHE A 213 8.28 24.20 -6.53
CA PHE A 213 7.95 22.81 -6.19
C PHE A 213 6.72 22.33 -6.96
N SER A 214 6.75 21.08 -7.40
CA SER A 214 5.64 20.43 -8.11
C SER A 214 4.75 19.63 -7.12
N PRO A 215 3.46 19.98 -6.97
CA PRO A 215 2.51 19.21 -6.18
C PRO A 215 2.13 17.91 -6.89
N VAL A 216 2.53 16.79 -6.31
CA VAL A 216 2.39 15.45 -6.91
C VAL A 216 1.83 14.45 -5.91
N THR A 217 1.40 13.29 -6.40
CA THR A 217 1.04 12.15 -5.55
C THR A 217 2.27 11.62 -4.79
N VAL A 218 2.04 10.85 -3.71
CA VAL A 218 3.12 10.13 -3.02
C VAL A 218 3.83 9.16 -3.97
N GLY A 219 3.10 8.51 -4.89
CA GLY A 219 3.68 7.59 -5.87
C GLY A 219 4.66 8.29 -6.81
N GLU A 220 4.25 9.40 -7.41
CA GLU A 220 5.15 10.24 -8.20
C GLU A 220 6.35 10.72 -7.38
N CYS A 221 6.13 11.21 -6.15
CA CYS A 221 7.21 11.77 -5.32
C CYS A 221 8.26 10.74 -4.89
N ILE A 222 7.95 9.44 -4.95
CA ILE A 222 8.89 8.34 -4.69
C ILE A 222 9.35 7.60 -5.95
N GLY A 223 8.87 8.01 -7.13
CA GLY A 223 9.20 7.39 -8.42
C GLY A 223 8.45 6.08 -8.71
N ASP A 224 7.28 5.88 -8.12
CA ASP A 224 6.42 4.71 -8.28
C ASP A 224 5.33 5.00 -9.33
N LEU A 225 5.73 5.01 -10.60
CA LEU A 225 5.02 5.76 -11.64
C LEU A 225 3.79 5.10 -12.28
N ASP A 226 3.41 3.84 -12.01
CA ASP A 226 2.08 3.32 -12.41
C ASP A 226 1.83 1.85 -12.04
N HIS A 227 2.84 0.97 -12.11
CA HIS A 227 2.64 -0.49 -12.01
C HIS A 227 2.24 -1.01 -10.62
N PHE A 228 2.19 -0.11 -9.65
CA PHE A 228 2.24 -0.43 -8.24
C PHE A 228 1.29 0.42 -7.40
N MET A 229 0.68 1.44 -8.00
CA MET A 229 -0.36 2.25 -7.36
C MET A 229 -1.58 1.40 -7.04
N TYR A 230 -1.90 0.50 -7.98
CA TYR A 230 -3.00 -0.42 -7.86
C TYR A 230 -2.64 -1.81 -8.40
N LEU A 231 -2.99 -2.86 -7.68
CA LEU A 231 -2.99 -4.21 -8.27
C LEU A 231 -4.30 -4.41 -9.05
N GLN A 232 -4.23 -5.09 -10.20
CA GLN A 232 -5.44 -5.66 -10.79
C GLN A 232 -6.00 -6.67 -9.79
N ALA A 233 -7.27 -6.50 -9.40
CA ALA A 233 -7.91 -7.54 -8.61
C ALA A 233 -7.92 -8.84 -9.43
N PRO A 234 -7.63 -10.01 -8.82
CA PRO A 234 -7.70 -11.28 -9.53
C PRO A 234 -9.05 -11.37 -10.23
N GLN A 235 -9.06 -11.70 -11.53
CA GLN A 235 -10.32 -12.06 -12.16
C GLN A 235 -10.87 -13.24 -11.39
N ALA A 236 -12.10 -13.13 -10.89
CA ALA A 236 -12.81 -14.29 -10.40
C ALA A 236 -12.83 -15.27 -11.57
N VAL A 237 -12.10 -16.37 -11.44
CA VAL A 237 -12.35 -17.54 -12.27
C VAL A 237 -13.75 -17.94 -11.85
N GLU A 238 -14.75 -17.57 -12.66
CA GLU A 238 -16.09 -18.14 -12.54
C GLU A 238 -15.88 -19.66 -12.47
N ALA A 239 -16.28 -20.25 -11.36
CA ALA A 239 -16.36 -21.69 -11.25
C ALA A 239 -17.27 -22.11 -12.40
N ALA A 240 -16.68 -22.67 -13.45
CA ALA A 240 -17.43 -23.14 -14.60
C ALA A 240 -18.46 -24.14 -14.09
N GLU A 241 -19.73 -23.77 -14.15
CA GLU A 241 -20.83 -24.72 -14.07
C GLU A 241 -20.57 -25.78 -15.14
N ASP A 242 -20.53 -27.03 -14.70
CA ASP A 242 -20.43 -28.23 -15.51
C ASP A 242 -21.67 -28.37 -16.39
N ASN A 243 -21.70 -27.61 -17.49
CA ASN A 243 -22.64 -27.78 -18.57
C ASN A 243 -21.88 -28.42 -19.73
N GLY A 244 -21.95 -29.75 -19.76
CA GLY A 244 -21.19 -30.61 -20.66
C GLY A 244 -21.18 -30.14 -22.11
N ILE A 245 -20.01 -29.72 -22.58
CA ILE A 245 -19.67 -29.64 -23.99
C ILE A 245 -18.38 -30.44 -24.20
N GLN A 246 -18.51 -31.57 -24.89
CA GLN A 246 -17.41 -32.42 -25.32
C GLN A 246 -16.58 -31.67 -26.39
N ILE A 247 -15.38 -31.20 -26.02
CA ILE A 247 -14.39 -30.74 -27.00
C ILE A 247 -13.45 -31.92 -27.28
N GLN A 248 -13.58 -32.51 -28.48
CA GLN A 248 -12.61 -33.48 -28.98
C GLN A 248 -11.27 -32.78 -29.23
N VAL A 249 -10.26 -33.18 -28.47
CA VAL A 249 -8.87 -32.82 -28.75
C VAL A 249 -8.15 -34.09 -29.21
N SER A 250 -7.67 -34.08 -30.44
CA SER A 250 -6.81 -35.11 -31.02
C SER A 250 -5.47 -35.13 -30.28
N TRP A 251 -5.13 -36.27 -29.67
CA TRP A 251 -3.84 -36.50 -29.02
C TRP A 251 -3.02 -37.49 -29.87
N GLY A 252 -1.88 -37.04 -30.38
CA GLY A 252 -0.88 -37.91 -30.99
C GLY A 252 -0.19 -38.82 -29.96
N GLU A 253 0.09 -40.06 -30.35
CA GLU A 253 0.51 -41.22 -29.52
C GLU A 253 1.87 -41.11 -28.76
N SER A 254 2.43 -39.92 -28.54
CA SER A 254 3.80 -39.79 -28.00
C SER A 254 3.92 -39.58 -26.47
N SER A 255 2.83 -39.46 -25.71
CA SER A 255 2.90 -38.98 -24.31
C SER A 255 2.85 -40.05 -23.20
N ALA A 256 2.72 -41.33 -23.53
CA ALA A 256 2.68 -42.40 -22.52
C ALA A 256 4.06 -42.68 -21.88
N HIS A 257 5.13 -42.60 -22.66
CA HIS A 257 6.49 -42.89 -22.19
C HIS A 257 7.07 -41.80 -21.27
N LEU A 258 6.73 -40.52 -21.52
CA LEU A 258 7.19 -39.40 -20.71
C LEU A 258 6.60 -39.40 -19.28
N ARG A 259 5.37 -39.90 -19.12
CA ARG A 259 4.74 -40.01 -17.80
C ARG A 259 5.35 -41.13 -16.95
N LEU A 260 5.64 -42.29 -17.56
CA LEU A 260 6.19 -43.44 -16.82
C LEU A 260 7.62 -43.19 -16.30
N VAL A 261 8.46 -42.52 -17.11
CA VAL A 261 9.84 -42.18 -16.75
C VAL A 261 9.86 -41.14 -15.62
N GLY A 262 8.95 -40.15 -15.65
CA GLY A 262 8.84 -39.13 -14.60
C GLY A 262 8.50 -39.71 -13.23
N PHE A 263 7.53 -40.64 -13.15
CA PHE A 263 7.15 -41.25 -11.87
C PHE A 263 8.24 -42.17 -11.30
N LEU A 264 8.97 -42.90 -12.15
CA LEU A 264 10.09 -43.75 -11.71
C LEU A 264 11.29 -42.92 -11.21
N ALA A 265 11.58 -41.78 -11.84
CA ALA A 265 12.67 -40.90 -11.43
C ALA A 265 12.43 -40.26 -10.04
N ILE A 266 11.18 -39.87 -9.74
CA ILE A 266 10.81 -39.31 -8.44
C ILE A 266 10.94 -40.38 -7.34
N GLY A 267 10.46 -41.59 -7.59
CA GLY A 267 10.59 -42.70 -6.64
C GLY A 267 12.05 -43.08 -6.33
N LEU A 268 12.93 -43.04 -7.33
CA LEU A 268 14.36 -43.29 -7.13
C LEU A 268 15.04 -42.20 -6.29
N LEU A 269 14.65 -40.93 -6.45
CA LEU A 269 15.20 -39.82 -5.67
C LEU A 269 14.78 -39.90 -4.19
N GLU A 270 13.53 -40.27 -3.90
CA GLU A 270 13.06 -40.46 -2.52
C GLU A 270 13.77 -41.63 -1.83
N LEU A 271 13.97 -42.76 -2.53
CA LEU A 271 14.72 -43.89 -1.98
C LEU A 271 16.19 -43.55 -1.71
N ALA A 272 16.83 -42.77 -2.58
CA ALA A 272 18.20 -42.31 -2.37
C ALA A 272 18.32 -41.38 -1.13
N ALA A 273 17.33 -40.50 -0.92
CA ALA A 273 17.28 -39.62 0.25
C ALA A 273 17.14 -40.40 1.56
N VAL A 274 16.26 -41.42 1.59
CA VAL A 274 16.07 -42.28 2.76
C VAL A 274 17.34 -43.09 3.06
N ALA A 275 18.01 -43.62 2.02
CA ALA A 275 19.28 -44.34 2.18
C ALA A 275 20.39 -43.44 2.73
N ALA A 276 20.47 -42.18 2.29
CA ALA A 276 21.44 -41.21 2.79
C ALA A 276 21.21 -40.86 4.28
N LEU A 277 19.95 -40.64 4.68
CA LEU A 277 19.56 -40.43 6.09
C LEU A 277 19.89 -41.64 6.97
N TRP A 278 19.64 -42.86 6.48
CA TRP A 278 19.99 -44.08 7.20
C TRP A 278 21.51 -44.25 7.33
N TRP A 279 22.28 -43.96 6.29
CA TRP A 279 23.74 -44.01 6.35
C TRP A 279 24.31 -42.96 7.32
N ALA A 280 23.80 -41.73 7.28
CA ALA A 280 24.21 -40.64 8.17
C ALA A 280 23.94 -40.98 9.64
N THR A 281 22.76 -41.52 9.96
CA THR A 281 22.41 -41.95 11.32
C THR A 281 23.25 -43.12 11.80
N ARG A 282 23.55 -44.09 10.93
CA ARG A 282 24.44 -45.22 11.26
C ARG A 282 25.88 -44.79 11.48
N ARG A 283 26.39 -43.84 10.67
CA ARG A 283 27.72 -43.25 10.83
C ARG A 283 27.82 -42.43 12.12
N TYR A 284 26.79 -41.64 12.44
CA TYR A 284 26.70 -40.89 13.69
C TYR A 284 26.73 -41.82 14.91
N ARG A 285 25.96 -42.92 14.90
CA ARG A 285 25.98 -43.92 15.99
C ARG A 285 27.35 -44.58 16.17
N ARG A 286 28.06 -44.88 15.07
CA ARG A 286 29.44 -45.44 15.14
C ARG A 286 30.46 -44.44 15.71
N ILE A 287 30.38 -43.17 15.34
CA ILE A 287 31.26 -42.12 15.89
C ILE A 287 30.99 -41.92 17.38
N ARG A 288 29.72 -41.88 17.79
CA ARG A 288 29.32 -41.76 19.20
C ARG A 288 29.78 -42.95 20.04
N ALA A 289 29.72 -44.17 19.51
CA ALA A 289 30.21 -45.37 20.19
C ALA A 289 31.74 -45.37 20.36
N ARG A 290 32.51 -44.85 19.38
CA ARG A 290 33.97 -44.71 19.50
C ARG A 290 34.40 -43.65 20.52
N ASN A 291 33.66 -42.56 20.64
CA ASN A 291 33.97 -41.50 21.62
C ASN A 291 33.66 -41.87 23.07
N HIS A 292 32.88 -42.93 23.32
CA HIS A 292 32.63 -43.47 24.66
C HIS A 292 33.69 -44.48 25.14
N ILE A 293 34.60 -44.93 24.27
CA ILE A 293 35.69 -45.86 24.61
C ILE A 293 37.02 -45.12 24.88
N ALA A 294 37.09 -43.81 24.61
CA ALA A 294 38.28 -42.97 24.77
C ALA A 294 38.17 -41.97 25.94
N ARG A 295 37.36 -42.26 26.97
CA ARG A 295 37.37 -41.57 28.26
C ARG A 295 37.49 -42.59 29.39
#